data_AF-A0A5C7NE86-F1
#
_entry.id   AF-A0A5C7NE86-F1
#
_cell.length_a   1.000
_cell.length_b   1.000
_cell.length_c   1.000
_cell.angle_alpha   90.00
_cell.angle_beta   90.00
_cell.angle_gamma   90.00
#
_symmetry.space_group_name_H-M   'P 1'
#
loop_
_entity.id
_entity.type
_entity.pdbx_description
1 polymer ?
#
loop_
_entity_poly.entity_id
_entity_poly.type
_entity_poly.pdbx_seq_one_letter_code
_entity_poly.pdbx_strand_id
1 'polypeptide(L)'
;MKQPLPAPAELADLVRSGDTMWLARAITLVESRRPDHREAAADLLTMLMPETGGADRVGLTGVPGVGKSTFIDQFGSNLTAAGHKVAVLAVDPSSSRTGGAILGDKTRMEKLSVHESAYIRPSPSSGTLGGVAEKTREAMLVCEAAGYDVVIVETVGVGQSETAVAGMTDMFVLLQLPNAGDDLQAMKKGVMELADLVVINKADIDPDAALRAEAQIT
;
A
#
# COMPACT_ATOMS: atom_id res chain seq x y z
N MET A 1 20.11 -22.88 4.80
CA MET A 1 19.31 -22.72 6.06
C MET A 1 18.96 -21.26 6.20
N LYS A 2 17.69 -20.88 6.41
CA LYS A 2 17.36 -19.48 6.71
C LYS A 2 18.00 -19.13 8.06
N GLN A 3 18.84 -18.11 8.08
CA GLN A 3 19.44 -17.58 9.31
C GLN A 3 18.31 -17.25 10.30
N PRO A 4 18.44 -17.55 11.60
CA PRO A 4 17.45 -17.17 12.61
C PRO A 4 17.19 -15.65 12.58
N LEU A 5 16.01 -15.22 13.04
CA LEU A 5 15.77 -13.79 13.25
C LEU A 5 16.68 -13.32 14.40
N PRO A 6 17.38 -12.19 14.25
CA PRO A 6 18.13 -11.59 15.34
C PRO A 6 17.17 -11.10 16.42
N ALA A 7 17.72 -10.72 17.58
CA ALA A 7 16.94 -10.10 18.65
C ALA A 7 16.28 -8.79 18.16
N PRO A 8 15.13 -8.36 18.71
CA PRO A 8 14.42 -7.17 18.24
C PRO A 8 15.29 -5.90 18.13
N ALA A 9 16.20 -5.68 19.08
CA ALA A 9 17.11 -4.53 19.05
C ALA A 9 18.06 -4.56 17.85
N GLU A 10 18.71 -5.69 17.59
CA GLU A 10 19.58 -5.87 16.43
C GLU A 10 18.78 -5.80 15.12
N LEU A 11 17.56 -6.37 15.10
CA LEU A 11 16.67 -6.26 13.95
C LEU A 11 16.27 -4.80 13.67
N ALA A 12 16.04 -3.99 14.70
CA ALA A 12 15.71 -2.58 14.54
C ALA A 12 16.87 -1.81 13.88
N ASP A 13 18.11 -2.05 14.30
CA ASP A 13 19.29 -1.42 13.69
C ASP A 13 19.48 -1.84 12.23
N LEU A 14 19.20 -3.10 11.91
CA LEU A 14 19.24 -3.60 10.54
C LEU A 14 18.13 -2.99 9.67
N VAL A 15 16.93 -2.76 10.21
CA VAL A 15 15.85 -2.03 9.52
C VAL A 15 16.27 -0.58 9.26
N ARG A 16 16.83 0.11 10.26
CA ARG A 16 17.32 1.49 10.14
C ARG A 16 18.42 1.66 9.10
N SER A 17 19.22 0.61 8.85
CA SER A 17 20.25 0.64 7.81
C SER A 17 19.66 0.73 6.38
N GLY A 18 18.36 0.49 6.22
CA GLY A 18 17.68 0.50 4.93
C GLY A 18 17.83 -0.80 4.13
N ASP A 19 18.41 -1.85 4.71
CA ASP A 19 18.56 -3.16 4.06
C ASP A 19 17.18 -3.80 3.78
N THR A 20 16.88 -3.97 2.50
CA THR A 20 15.58 -4.47 2.01
C THR A 20 15.29 -5.91 2.42
N MET A 21 16.33 -6.74 2.62
CA MET A 21 16.16 -8.10 3.13
C MET A 21 15.68 -8.05 4.58
N TRP A 22 16.31 -7.22 5.42
CA TRP A 22 15.94 -7.09 6.82
C TRP A 22 14.58 -6.42 7.00
N LEU A 23 14.27 -5.42 6.18
CA LEU A 23 12.93 -4.85 6.05
C LEU A 23 11.88 -5.94 5.78
N ALA A 24 12.08 -6.78 4.77
CA ALA A 24 11.13 -7.84 4.44
C ALA A 24 10.97 -8.89 5.55
N ARG A 25 12.04 -9.17 6.29
CA ARG A 25 12.02 -10.09 7.43
C ARG A 25 11.31 -9.49 8.64
N ALA A 26 11.53 -8.21 8.93
CA ALA A 26 10.81 -7.45 9.95
C ALA A 26 9.31 -7.40 9.64
N ILE A 27 8.94 -7.08 8.39
CA ILE A 27 7.52 -7.08 7.97
C ILE A 27 6.92 -8.50 8.11
N THR A 28 7.66 -9.54 7.74
CA THR A 28 7.19 -10.93 7.93
C THR A 28 7.02 -11.31 9.41
N LEU A 29 7.82 -10.73 10.31
CA LEU A 29 7.68 -10.93 11.76
C LEU A 29 6.39 -10.27 12.27
N VAL A 30 6.14 -9.00 11.92
CA VAL A 30 4.93 -8.27 12.37
C VAL A 30 3.65 -8.86 11.81
N GLU A 31 3.66 -9.35 10.57
CA GLU A 31 2.53 -10.05 9.94
C GLU A 31 2.28 -11.46 10.53
N SER A 32 3.20 -11.98 11.33
CA SER A 32 3.13 -13.36 11.81
C SER A 32 2.00 -13.58 12.82
N ARG A 33 1.34 -14.74 12.73
CA ARG A 33 0.29 -15.15 13.67
C ARG A 33 0.81 -16.01 14.82
N ARG A 34 2.10 -16.37 14.82
CA ARG A 34 2.67 -17.24 15.86
C ARG A 34 2.80 -16.48 17.19
N PRO A 35 2.44 -17.08 18.34
CA PRO A 35 2.49 -16.39 19.64
C PRO A 35 3.88 -15.84 20.00
N ASP A 36 4.93 -16.62 19.76
CA ASP A 36 6.33 -16.24 20.03
C ASP A 36 6.81 -15.08 19.16
N HIS A 37 6.27 -14.96 17.94
CA HIS A 37 6.58 -13.85 17.05
C HIS A 37 5.87 -12.55 17.46
N ARG A 38 4.70 -12.62 18.12
CA ARG A 38 3.93 -11.43 18.49
C ARG A 38 4.64 -10.57 19.53
N GLU A 39 5.28 -11.19 20.51
CA GLU A 39 6.06 -10.50 21.54
C GLU A 39 7.25 -9.78 20.90
N ALA A 40 8.05 -10.51 20.11
CA ALA A 40 9.18 -9.94 19.39
C ALA A 40 8.78 -8.83 18.40
N ALA A 41 7.61 -8.96 17.75
CA ALA A 41 7.08 -7.93 16.85
C ALA A 41 6.69 -6.65 17.61
N ALA A 42 6.06 -6.78 18.78
CA ALA A 42 5.68 -5.63 19.61
C ALA A 42 6.92 -4.88 20.13
N ASP A 43 7.94 -5.61 20.57
CA ASP A 43 9.22 -5.03 20.99
C ASP A 43 9.90 -4.29 19.83
N LEU A 44 9.96 -4.93 18.65
CA LEU A 44 10.52 -4.32 17.44
C LEU A 44 9.78 -3.01 17.08
N LEU A 45 8.45 -3.05 17.01
CA LEU A 45 7.65 -1.87 16.67
C LEU A 45 7.88 -0.74 17.68
N THR A 46 7.93 -1.06 18.97
CA THR A 46 8.22 -0.09 20.04
C THR A 46 9.58 0.58 19.84
N MET A 47 10.60 -0.18 19.45
CA MET A 47 11.93 0.34 19.17
C MET A 47 12.01 1.22 17.92
N LEU A 48 11.14 0.98 16.92
CA LEU A 48 11.09 1.73 15.66
C LEU A 48 10.17 2.96 15.73
N MET A 49 9.31 3.10 16.74
CA MET A 49 8.36 4.22 16.84
C MET A 49 9.01 5.62 16.72
N PRO A 50 10.19 5.90 17.32
CA PRO A 50 10.80 7.24 17.25
C PRO A 50 11.11 7.72 15.83
N GLU A 51 11.27 6.80 14.88
CA GLU A 51 11.60 7.08 13.48
C GLU A 51 10.38 7.09 12.54
N THR A 52 9.16 6.98 13.08
CA THR A 52 7.92 6.85 12.30
C THR A 52 7.11 8.15 12.27
N GLY A 53 6.14 8.21 11.35
CA GLY A 53 5.21 9.33 11.21
C GLY A 53 5.71 10.50 10.35
N GLY A 54 6.91 10.39 9.78
CA GLY A 54 7.48 11.42 8.91
C GLY A 54 7.27 11.22 7.41
N ALA A 55 6.65 10.11 6.99
CA ALA A 55 6.41 9.82 5.57
C ALA A 55 5.05 10.31 5.11
N ASP A 56 4.95 10.68 3.83
CA ASP A 56 3.67 10.96 3.17
C ASP A 56 2.95 9.65 2.87
N ARG A 57 1.78 9.43 3.49
CA ARG A 57 0.99 8.21 3.32
C ARG A 57 -0.16 8.44 2.34
N VAL A 58 -0.12 7.77 1.19
CA VAL A 58 -1.11 7.94 0.11
C VAL A 58 -1.90 6.65 -0.10
N GLY A 59 -3.20 6.69 0.17
CA GLY A 59 -4.13 5.61 -0.13
C GLY A 59 -4.61 5.69 -1.57
N LEU A 60 -4.59 4.57 -2.29
CA LEU A 60 -5.07 4.48 -3.67
C LEU A 60 -6.14 3.41 -3.82
N THR A 61 -7.29 3.83 -4.35
CA THR A 61 -8.40 2.94 -4.69
C THR A 61 -8.93 3.20 -6.10
N GLY A 62 -9.74 2.28 -6.60
CA GLY A 62 -10.42 2.40 -7.88
C GLY A 62 -10.87 1.04 -8.39
N VAL A 63 -11.85 1.06 -9.30
CA VAL A 63 -12.45 -0.16 -9.84
C VAL A 63 -11.42 -1.04 -10.58
N PRO A 64 -11.62 -2.37 -10.62
CA PRO A 64 -10.78 -3.25 -11.44
C PRO A 64 -10.65 -2.74 -12.88
N GLY A 65 -9.44 -2.70 -13.42
CA GLY A 65 -9.19 -2.23 -14.78
C GLY A 65 -9.08 -0.71 -14.94
N VAL A 66 -9.26 0.08 -13.87
CA VAL A 66 -9.05 1.55 -13.91
C VAL A 66 -7.62 1.95 -14.28
N GLY A 67 -6.65 1.05 -14.10
CA GLY A 67 -5.23 1.29 -14.37
C GLY A 67 -4.40 1.62 -13.13
N LYS A 68 -4.87 1.22 -11.93
CA LYS A 68 -4.22 1.52 -10.64
C LYS A 68 -2.77 1.07 -10.54
N SER A 69 -2.46 -0.18 -10.88
CA SER A 69 -1.07 -0.66 -10.83
C SER A 69 -0.16 0.08 -11.82
N THR A 70 -0.65 0.42 -13.01
CA THR A 70 0.09 1.24 -14.00
C THR A 70 0.31 2.66 -13.48
N PHE A 71 -0.70 3.24 -12.83
CA PHE A 71 -0.59 4.55 -12.19
C PHE A 71 0.46 4.53 -11.07
N ILE A 72 0.43 3.52 -10.19
CA ILE A 72 1.41 3.36 -9.10
C ILE A 72 2.82 3.17 -9.65
N ASP A 73 3.00 2.32 -10.68
CA ASP A 73 4.30 2.10 -11.31
C ASP A 73 4.91 3.42 -11.82
N GLN A 74 4.11 4.22 -12.53
CA GLN A 74 4.58 5.48 -13.10
C GLN A 74 4.73 6.58 -12.05
N PHE A 75 3.78 6.71 -11.11
CA PHE A 75 3.83 7.70 -10.04
C PHE A 75 5.01 7.42 -9.09
N GLY A 76 5.16 6.18 -8.65
CA GLY A 76 6.29 5.74 -7.84
C GLY A 76 7.62 5.94 -8.56
N SER A 77 7.71 5.61 -9.86
CA SER A 77 8.94 5.84 -10.63
C SER A 77 9.30 7.32 -10.74
N ASN A 78 8.30 8.21 -10.85
CA ASN A 78 8.53 9.65 -10.86
C ASN A 78 9.04 10.15 -9.50
N LEU A 79 8.49 9.63 -8.40
CA LEU A 79 8.95 9.94 -7.05
C LEU A 79 10.38 9.45 -6.80
N THR A 80 10.71 8.23 -7.21
CA THR A 80 12.08 7.73 -7.06
C THR A 80 13.07 8.51 -7.93
N ALA A 81 12.68 8.92 -9.13
CA ALA A 81 13.48 9.81 -9.97
C ALA A 81 13.67 11.21 -9.35
N ALA A 82 12.75 11.66 -8.50
CA ALA A 82 12.86 12.89 -7.73
C ALA A 82 13.68 12.73 -6.43
N GLY A 83 14.17 11.53 -6.12
CA GLY A 83 15.02 11.24 -4.97
C GLY A 83 14.31 10.64 -3.76
N HIS A 84 13.01 10.35 -3.85
CA HIS A 84 12.26 9.72 -2.77
C HIS A 84 12.49 8.20 -2.69
N LYS A 85 12.30 7.64 -1.49
CA LYS A 85 12.21 6.20 -1.24
C LYS A 85 10.75 5.80 -1.06
N VAL A 86 10.25 4.97 -1.97
CA VAL A 86 8.82 4.68 -2.11
C VAL A 86 8.50 3.25 -1.66
N ALA A 87 7.64 3.11 -0.65
CA ALA A 87 7.07 1.81 -0.29
C ALA A 87 5.65 1.68 -0.86
N VAL A 88 5.30 0.51 -1.40
CA VAL A 88 3.95 0.16 -1.87
C VAL A 88 3.46 -1.05 -1.09
N LEU A 89 2.35 -0.87 -0.36
CA LEU A 89 1.73 -1.89 0.48
C LEU A 89 0.31 -2.19 -0.04
N ALA A 90 0.02 -3.44 -0.32
CA ALA A 90 -1.32 -3.84 -0.79
C ALA A 90 -2.24 -4.25 0.37
N VAL A 91 -3.52 -3.93 0.27
CA VAL A 91 -4.59 -4.39 1.17
C VAL A 91 -5.61 -5.19 0.35
N ASP A 92 -5.57 -6.51 0.49
CA ASP A 92 -6.50 -7.44 -0.15
C ASP A 92 -7.21 -8.28 0.91
N PRO A 93 -8.50 -8.04 1.22
CA PRO A 93 -9.25 -8.88 2.17
C PRO A 93 -9.41 -10.34 1.70
N SER A 94 -9.27 -10.61 0.39
CA SER A 94 -9.36 -11.95 -0.18
C SER A 94 -8.08 -12.77 -0.03
N SER A 95 -6.96 -12.13 0.37
CA SER A 95 -5.67 -12.80 0.64
C SER A 95 -5.78 -13.91 1.68
N SER A 96 -6.76 -13.79 2.59
CA SER A 96 -7.15 -14.80 3.58
C SER A 96 -7.48 -16.16 2.97
N ARG A 97 -8.05 -16.18 1.76
CA ARG A 97 -8.43 -17.39 1.02
C ARG A 97 -7.29 -17.94 0.17
N THR A 98 -6.41 -17.08 -0.32
CA THR A 98 -5.34 -17.44 -1.27
C THR A 98 -3.97 -17.65 -0.61
N GLY A 99 -3.82 -17.31 0.68
CA GLY A 99 -2.57 -17.46 1.41
C GLY A 99 -1.55 -16.33 1.15
N GLY A 100 -2.01 -15.20 0.62
CA GLY A 100 -1.19 -14.05 0.23
C GLY A 100 -0.95 -13.98 -1.29
N ALA A 101 -1.29 -12.85 -1.91
CA ALA A 101 -1.16 -12.63 -3.35
C ALA A 101 0.26 -12.20 -3.72
N ILE A 102 1.23 -13.12 -3.68
CA ILE A 102 2.67 -12.78 -3.84
C ILE A 102 3.03 -12.31 -5.27
N LEU A 103 2.33 -12.79 -6.32
CA LEU A 103 2.80 -12.65 -7.71
C LEU A 103 2.02 -11.66 -8.59
N GLY A 104 0.75 -11.39 -8.28
CA GLY A 104 -0.15 -10.61 -9.15
C GLY A 104 0.18 -9.11 -9.19
N ASP A 105 0.67 -8.56 -8.08
CA ASP A 105 0.86 -7.12 -7.94
C ASP A 105 2.25 -6.68 -8.44
N LYS A 106 3.30 -7.48 -8.21
CA LYS A 106 4.65 -7.18 -8.68
C LYS A 106 4.81 -7.25 -10.21
N THR A 107 4.11 -8.16 -10.87
CA THR A 107 4.18 -8.30 -12.34
C THR A 107 3.52 -7.15 -13.09
N ARG A 108 2.70 -6.33 -12.41
CA ARG A 108 2.03 -5.16 -13.00
C ARG A 108 2.80 -3.86 -12.80
N MET A 109 3.80 -3.84 -11.92
CA MET A 109 4.66 -2.70 -11.61
C MET A 109 6.10 -2.99 -12.08
N GLU A 110 6.29 -3.12 -13.38
CA GLU A 110 7.54 -3.63 -13.98
C GLU A 110 8.75 -2.74 -13.67
N LYS A 111 8.59 -1.42 -13.66
CA LYS A 111 9.71 -0.48 -13.43
C LYS A 111 10.00 -0.33 -11.94
N LEU A 112 8.95 -0.08 -11.16
CA LEU A 112 9.07 0.22 -9.74
C LEU A 112 9.54 -1.01 -8.96
N SER A 113 9.12 -2.22 -9.36
CA SER A 113 9.47 -3.47 -8.64
C SER A 113 10.95 -3.83 -8.64
N VAL A 114 11.73 -3.25 -9.55
CA VAL A 114 13.18 -3.48 -9.68
C VAL A 114 14.02 -2.27 -9.27
N HIS A 115 13.39 -1.15 -8.89
CA HIS A 115 14.08 0.08 -8.51
C HIS A 115 14.63 -0.03 -7.08
N GLU A 116 15.90 0.35 -6.87
CA GLU A 116 16.58 0.18 -5.57
C GLU A 116 15.95 1.03 -4.44
N SER A 117 15.46 2.23 -4.78
CA SER A 117 14.70 3.10 -3.85
C SER A 117 13.23 2.71 -3.67
N ALA A 118 12.79 1.55 -4.17
CA ALA A 118 11.40 1.12 -4.08
C ALA A 118 11.26 -0.22 -3.35
N TYR A 119 10.17 -0.36 -2.58
CA TYR A 119 9.84 -1.60 -1.89
C TYR A 119 8.37 -1.93 -2.06
N ILE A 120 8.07 -3.15 -2.51
CA ILE A 120 6.70 -3.61 -2.77
C ILE A 120 6.38 -4.82 -1.90
N ARG A 121 5.37 -4.68 -1.03
CA ARG A 121 4.84 -5.74 -0.16
C ARG A 121 3.42 -6.11 -0.57
N PRO A 122 3.17 -7.39 -0.93
CA PRO A 122 1.80 -7.87 -1.19
C PRO A 122 0.99 -7.92 0.11
N SER A 123 -0.34 -8.01 -0.02
CA SER A 123 -1.25 -8.05 1.12
C SER A 123 -0.94 -9.20 2.10
N PRO A 124 -0.91 -8.94 3.42
CA PRO A 124 -0.70 -9.98 4.41
C PRO A 124 -1.86 -10.98 4.39
N SER A 125 -1.55 -12.26 4.64
CA SER A 125 -2.57 -13.29 4.80
C SER A 125 -3.17 -13.24 6.21
N SER A 126 -4.12 -12.34 6.44
CA SER A 126 -4.87 -12.25 7.70
C SER A 126 -6.33 -12.60 7.49
N GLY A 127 -6.90 -13.43 8.37
CA GLY A 127 -8.21 -14.06 8.18
C GLY A 127 -9.42 -13.11 8.13
N THR A 128 -9.23 -11.84 8.51
CA THR A 128 -10.26 -10.79 8.48
C THR A 128 -9.67 -9.49 7.94
N LEU A 129 -10.51 -8.63 7.35
CA LEU A 129 -10.10 -7.31 6.85
C LEU A 129 -9.45 -6.45 7.95
N GLY A 130 -10.00 -6.46 9.17
CA GLY A 130 -9.42 -5.74 10.31
C GLY A 130 -8.00 -6.18 10.63
N GLY A 131 -7.74 -7.49 10.58
CA GLY A 131 -6.40 -8.03 10.76
C GLY A 131 -5.45 -7.70 9.59
N VAL A 132 -5.93 -7.65 8.35
CA VAL A 132 -5.10 -7.22 7.19
C VAL A 132 -4.71 -5.75 7.35
N ALA A 133 -5.67 -4.90 7.72
CA ALA A 133 -5.45 -3.48 7.93
C ALA A 133 -4.48 -3.19 9.08
N GLU A 134 -4.63 -3.88 10.22
CA GLU A 134 -3.70 -3.79 11.36
C GLU A 134 -2.26 -4.11 10.94
N LYS A 135 -2.07 -5.23 10.23
CA LYS A 135 -0.73 -5.64 9.77
C LYS A 135 -0.14 -4.72 8.71
N THR A 136 -0.98 -4.10 7.89
CA THR A 136 -0.53 -3.08 6.93
C THR A 136 -0.07 -1.82 7.64
N ARG A 137 -0.76 -1.39 8.71
CA ARG A 137 -0.31 -0.25 9.54
C ARG A 137 1.03 -0.52 10.20
N GLU A 138 1.21 -1.71 10.77
CA GLU A 138 2.50 -2.10 11.36
C GLU A 138 3.61 -2.16 10.30
N ALA A 139 3.33 -2.71 9.11
CA ALA A 139 4.30 -2.75 8.01
C ALA A 139 4.69 -1.34 7.54
N MET A 140 3.76 -0.40 7.51
CA MET A 140 4.02 1.01 7.20
C MET A 140 5.00 1.64 8.19
N LEU A 141 4.83 1.42 9.50
CA LEU A 141 5.78 1.88 10.52
C LEU A 141 7.19 1.31 10.28
N VAL A 142 7.28 0.03 9.93
CA VAL A 142 8.57 -0.60 9.62
C VAL A 142 9.21 0.00 8.36
N CYS A 143 8.42 0.33 7.33
CA CYS A 143 8.92 1.03 6.14
C CYS A 143 9.44 2.44 6.48
N GLU A 144 8.68 3.21 7.26
CA GLU A 144 9.08 4.56 7.69
C GLU A 144 10.41 4.55 8.44
N ALA A 145 10.55 3.63 9.40
CA ALA A 145 11.80 3.50 10.16
C ALA A 145 12.98 2.99 9.31
N ALA A 146 12.73 2.37 8.15
CA ALA A 146 13.74 2.06 7.14
C ALA A 146 14.07 3.23 6.20
N GLY A 147 13.52 4.42 6.47
CA GLY A 147 13.75 5.65 5.73
C GLY A 147 12.98 5.73 4.42
N TYR A 148 11.83 5.06 4.30
CA TYR A 148 10.89 5.32 3.20
C TYR A 148 10.04 6.53 3.57
N ASP A 149 10.17 7.59 2.78
CA ASP A 149 9.54 8.89 3.00
C ASP A 149 8.21 9.03 2.24
N VAL A 150 7.88 8.09 1.35
CA VAL A 150 6.55 7.97 0.75
C VAL A 150 6.05 6.54 0.90
N VAL A 151 4.85 6.36 1.46
CA VAL A 151 4.18 5.06 1.58
C VAL A 151 2.84 5.08 0.86
N ILE A 152 2.76 4.32 -0.22
CA ILE A 152 1.54 4.11 -1.01
C ILE A 152 0.83 2.87 -0.50
N VAL A 153 -0.46 2.99 -0.15
CA VAL A 153 -1.30 1.88 0.26
C VAL A 153 -2.40 1.64 -0.76
N GLU A 154 -2.35 0.50 -1.46
CA GLU A 154 -3.26 0.16 -2.54
C GLU A 154 -4.36 -0.81 -2.08
N THR A 155 -5.64 -0.52 -2.35
CA THR A 155 -6.71 -1.52 -2.20
C THR A 155 -6.64 -2.55 -3.32
N VAL A 156 -6.82 -3.84 -3.05
CA VAL A 156 -6.83 -4.87 -4.09
C VAL A 156 -8.16 -5.64 -4.05
N GLY A 157 -8.79 -5.76 -5.22
CA GLY A 157 -10.04 -6.53 -5.38
C GLY A 157 -11.31 -5.72 -5.10
N VAL A 158 -12.39 -6.46 -4.81
CA VAL A 158 -13.73 -5.94 -4.49
C VAL A 158 -14.02 -6.18 -3.00
N GLY A 159 -14.26 -5.11 -2.23
CA GLY A 159 -14.59 -5.21 -0.81
C GLY A 159 -14.33 -3.90 -0.05
N GLN A 160 -14.87 -3.79 1.17
CA GLN A 160 -14.88 -2.60 2.05
C GLN A 160 -13.50 -2.18 2.60
N SER A 161 -12.43 -2.38 1.84
CA SER A 161 -11.06 -2.02 2.26
C SER A 161 -10.79 -0.52 2.19
N GLU A 162 -11.62 0.24 1.48
CA GLU A 162 -11.46 1.68 1.25
C GLU A 162 -11.48 2.47 2.55
N THR A 163 -12.44 2.20 3.45
CA THR A 163 -12.50 2.87 4.76
C THR A 163 -11.26 2.57 5.61
N ALA A 164 -10.75 1.34 5.55
CA ALA A 164 -9.57 0.95 6.31
C ALA A 164 -8.32 1.65 5.78
N VAL A 165 -8.15 1.72 4.46
CA VAL A 165 -7.05 2.41 3.80
C VAL A 165 -7.15 3.92 4.04
N ALA A 166 -8.31 4.54 3.80
CA ALA A 166 -8.53 5.96 4.04
C ALA A 166 -8.21 6.34 5.50
N GLY A 167 -8.64 5.53 6.48
CA GLY A 167 -8.35 5.80 7.89
C GLY A 167 -6.90 5.54 8.31
N MET A 168 -6.01 5.11 7.41
CA MET A 168 -4.58 4.87 7.71
C MET A 168 -3.62 5.71 6.90
N THR A 169 -4.12 6.47 5.94
CA THR A 169 -3.33 7.32 5.04
C THR A 169 -3.68 8.78 5.24
N ASP A 170 -2.75 9.67 4.91
CA ASP A 170 -2.93 11.11 5.06
C ASP A 170 -3.71 11.71 3.89
N MET A 171 -3.65 11.06 2.72
CA MET A 171 -4.40 11.42 1.52
C MET A 171 -5.00 10.17 0.88
N PHE A 172 -6.30 10.18 0.60
CA PHE A 172 -7.00 9.09 -0.05
C PHE A 172 -7.44 9.46 -1.47
N VAL A 173 -6.86 8.77 -2.45
CA VAL A 173 -7.02 9.05 -3.88
C VAL A 173 -7.88 7.98 -4.54
N LEU A 174 -8.96 8.42 -5.19
CA LEU A 174 -9.83 7.58 -6.01
C LEU A 174 -9.47 7.72 -7.49
N LEU A 175 -9.05 6.63 -8.12
CA LEU A 175 -8.92 6.55 -9.57
C LEU A 175 -10.27 6.19 -10.21
N GLN A 176 -10.64 6.91 -11.28
CA GLN A 176 -11.89 6.72 -12.00
C GLN A 176 -11.66 6.65 -13.52
N LEU A 177 -12.50 5.90 -14.23
CA LEU A 177 -12.49 5.86 -15.70
C LEU A 177 -13.35 7.01 -16.29
N PRO A 178 -13.03 7.52 -17.50
CA PRO A 178 -13.79 8.61 -18.12
C PRO A 178 -15.23 8.21 -18.42
N ASN A 179 -15.43 6.95 -18.82
CA ASN A 179 -16.72 6.38 -19.23
C ASN A 179 -17.35 5.50 -18.15
N ALA A 180 -17.13 5.82 -16.86
CA ALA A 180 -17.62 4.98 -15.76
C ALA A 180 -19.16 4.78 -15.75
N GLY A 181 -19.95 5.66 -16.38
CA GLY A 181 -21.39 5.45 -16.55
C GLY A 181 -22.09 5.10 -15.23
N ASP A 182 -22.81 3.98 -15.20
CA ASP A 182 -23.50 3.44 -14.01
C ASP A 182 -22.54 2.88 -12.94
N ASP A 183 -21.28 2.57 -13.27
CA ASP A 183 -20.27 2.14 -12.28
C ASP A 183 -19.90 3.29 -11.32
N LEU A 184 -20.06 4.55 -11.77
CA LEU A 184 -19.98 5.70 -10.89
C LEU A 184 -21.08 5.67 -9.83
N GLN A 185 -22.28 5.17 -10.16
CA GLN A 185 -23.38 5.03 -9.19
C GLN A 185 -23.12 3.90 -8.18
N ALA A 186 -22.42 2.83 -8.57
CA ALA A 186 -22.06 1.73 -7.67
C ALA A 186 -21.06 2.16 -6.57
N MET A 187 -20.17 3.12 -6.86
CA MET A 187 -19.17 3.66 -5.93
C MET A 187 -19.70 4.78 -5.02
N LYS A 188 -20.89 5.33 -5.33
CA LYS A 188 -21.21 6.73 -5.07
C LYS A 188 -21.63 7.13 -3.65
N LYS A 189 -21.74 6.22 -2.70
CA LYS A 189 -22.26 6.58 -1.36
C LYS A 189 -21.34 6.31 -0.18
N GLY A 190 -20.12 5.83 -0.42
CA GLY A 190 -19.17 5.59 0.67
C GLY A 190 -17.73 5.93 0.29
N VAL A 191 -17.28 5.53 -0.89
CA VAL A 191 -15.87 5.74 -1.30
C VAL A 191 -15.64 7.18 -1.77
N MET A 192 -16.58 7.77 -2.50
CA MET A 192 -16.51 9.18 -2.93
C MET A 192 -16.39 10.15 -1.75
N GLU A 193 -17.08 9.87 -0.64
CA GLU A 193 -17.05 10.71 0.57
C GLU A 193 -15.73 10.60 1.34
N LEU A 194 -14.94 9.55 1.10
CA LEU A 194 -13.62 9.35 1.69
C LEU A 194 -12.50 9.97 0.84
N ALA A 195 -12.76 10.30 -0.43
CA ALA A 195 -11.73 10.70 -1.37
C ALA A 195 -11.36 12.17 -1.18
N ASP A 196 -10.09 12.43 -0.88
CA ASP A 196 -9.51 13.78 -0.86
C ASP A 196 -9.19 14.26 -2.29
N LEU A 197 -8.92 13.32 -3.19
CA LEU A 197 -8.65 13.57 -4.61
C LEU A 197 -9.27 12.49 -5.48
N VAL A 198 -9.92 12.92 -6.56
CA VAL A 198 -10.37 12.02 -7.62
C VAL A 198 -9.53 12.27 -8.88
N VAL A 199 -8.98 11.20 -9.45
CA VAL A 199 -8.18 11.24 -10.68
C VAL A 199 -8.92 10.50 -11.78
N ILE A 200 -9.29 11.22 -12.84
CA ILE A 200 -9.81 10.60 -14.06
C ILE A 200 -8.65 10.02 -14.87
N ASN A 201 -8.45 8.71 -14.76
CA ASN A 201 -7.40 8.00 -15.48
C ASN A 201 -7.86 7.65 -16.91
N LYS A 202 -6.92 7.33 -17.81
CA LYS A 202 -7.17 7.01 -19.23
C LYS A 202 -7.89 8.12 -20.01
N ALA A 203 -7.66 9.37 -19.63
CA ALA A 203 -8.24 10.53 -20.30
C ALA A 203 -7.80 10.63 -21.77
N ASP A 204 -6.68 10.01 -22.15
CA ASP A 204 -6.19 9.90 -23.52
C ASP A 204 -7.10 9.07 -24.44
N ILE A 205 -7.90 8.15 -23.89
CA ILE A 205 -8.81 7.30 -24.68
C ILE A 205 -10.02 8.10 -25.17
N ASP A 206 -10.57 8.96 -24.32
CA ASP A 206 -11.76 9.77 -24.61
C ASP A 206 -11.70 11.07 -23.78
N PRO A 207 -11.05 12.13 -24.30
CA PRO A 207 -10.90 13.40 -23.57
C PRO A 207 -12.23 14.07 -23.23
N ASP A 208 -13.22 13.98 -24.13
CA ASP A 208 -14.54 14.57 -23.90
C ASP A 208 -15.28 13.85 -22.78
N ALA A 209 -15.16 12.52 -22.69
CA ALA A 209 -15.68 11.77 -21.55
C ALA A 209 -14.98 12.13 -20.25
N ALA A 210 -13.67 12.37 -20.28
CA ALA A 210 -12.92 12.72 -19.09
C ALA A 210 -13.40 14.07 -18.51
N LEU A 211 -13.59 15.07 -19.38
CA LEU A 211 -14.15 16.37 -18.99
C LEU A 211 -15.57 16.24 -18.42
N ARG A 212 -16.41 15.38 -19.00
CA ARG A 212 -17.75 15.10 -18.46
C ARG A 212 -17.70 14.44 -17.08
N ALA A 213 -16.76 13.52 -16.86
CA ALA A 213 -16.59 12.85 -15.58
C ALA A 213 -16.10 13.81 -14.49
N GLU A 214 -15.15 14.68 -14.82
CA GLU A 214 -14.65 15.75 -13.94
C GLU A 214 -15.79 16.67 -13.47
N ALA A 215 -16.64 17.11 -14.42
CA ALA A 215 -17.79 17.97 -14.11
C ALA A 215 -18.87 17.31 -13.22
N GLN A 216 -18.83 15.99 -13.03
CA GLN A 216 -19.76 15.26 -12.15
C GLN A 216 -19.22 15.05 -10.73
N ILE A 217 -17.95 15.38 -10.49
CA ILE A 217 -17.27 15.24 -9.19
C ILE A 217 -17.35 16.55 -8.39
N THR A 218 -17.52 17.69 -9.07
CA THR A 218 -17.72 19.03 -8.47
C THR A 218 -19.19 19.29 -8.18
#